data_AF-A0A1B9BXS5-F1
#
_entry.id   AF-A0A1B9BXS5-F1
#
_cell.length_a   1.000
_cell.length_b   1.000
_cell.length_c   1.000
_cell.angle_alpha   90.00
_cell.angle_beta   90.00
_cell.angle_gamma   90.00
#
_symmetry.space_group_name_H-M   'P 1'
#
loop_
_entity.id
_entity.type
_entity.pdbx_description
1 polymer ?
#
loop_
_entity_poly.entity_id
_entity_poly.type
_entity_poly.pdbx_seq_one_letter_code
_entity_poly.pdbx_strand_id
1 'polypeptide(L)'
;MKSEDIVGGKVTHIETIAEGSRIRELARLRKVHGDGRWKKKKGLAHVRLPGGQIIYAEVHWYEAHGIGKVEYKIKHPIHDE
;
A
#
# COMPACT_ATOMS: atom_id res chain seq x y z
N MET A 1 -1.28 8.06 -2.61
CA MET A 1 -2.53 8.34 -1.86
C MET A 1 -2.23 8.23 -0.38
N LYS A 2 -3.07 8.82 0.46
CA LYS A 2 -2.99 8.68 1.90
C LYS A 2 -3.75 7.43 2.36
N SER A 3 -3.56 7.02 3.60
CA SER A 3 -4.35 5.93 4.19
C SER A 3 -5.83 6.29 4.35
N GLU A 4 -6.15 7.58 4.54
CA GLU A 4 -7.55 8.03 4.65
C GLU A 4 -8.34 7.90 3.33
N ASP A 5 -7.63 7.79 2.19
CA ASP A 5 -8.25 7.57 0.88
C ASP A 5 -8.81 6.14 0.75
N ILE A 6 -8.38 5.20 1.62
CA ILE A 6 -8.95 3.85 1.70
C ILE A 6 -10.29 3.92 2.42
N VAL A 7 -11.38 3.66 1.70
CA VAL A 7 -12.73 3.76 2.23
C VAL A 7 -12.93 2.74 3.35
N GLY A 8 -13.27 3.22 4.54
CA GLY A 8 -13.43 2.40 5.75
C GLY A 8 -12.15 1.77 6.28
N GLY A 9 -10.97 2.15 5.76
CA GLY A 9 -9.67 1.63 6.19
C GLY A 9 -9.45 0.14 5.91
N LYS A 10 -10.29 -0.48 5.08
CA LYS A 10 -10.25 -1.92 4.80
C LYS A 10 -9.51 -2.22 3.51
N VAL A 11 -8.53 -3.12 3.61
CA VAL A 11 -7.85 -3.75 2.47
C VAL A 11 -8.04 -5.25 2.61
N THR A 12 -8.50 -5.91 1.55
CA THR A 12 -8.73 -7.35 1.48
C THR A 12 -7.69 -8.01 0.58
N HIS A 13 -7.67 -9.36 0.52
CA HIS A 13 -6.75 -10.12 -0.34
C HIS A 13 -5.29 -9.69 -0.19
N ILE A 14 -4.86 -9.50 1.07
CA ILE A 14 -3.55 -8.94 1.37
C ILE A 14 -2.47 -10.00 1.10
N GLU A 15 -1.50 -9.64 0.26
CA GLU A 15 -0.36 -10.48 -0.09
C GLU A 15 0.95 -9.72 0.12
N THR A 16 1.99 -10.44 0.56
CA THR A 16 3.37 -9.89 0.58
C THR A 16 4.03 -10.21 -0.75
N ILE A 17 4.44 -9.17 -1.49
CA ILE A 17 5.06 -9.33 -2.82
C ILE A 17 6.57 -9.17 -2.80
N ALA A 18 7.12 -8.54 -1.77
CA ALA A 18 8.55 -8.49 -1.51
C ALA A 18 8.81 -8.25 -0.02
N GLU A 19 9.95 -8.70 0.48
CA GLU A 19 10.39 -8.48 1.84
C GLU A 19 11.91 -8.28 1.89
N GLY A 20 12.36 -7.52 2.89
CA GLY A 20 13.79 -7.28 3.13
C GLY A 20 14.52 -6.83 1.87
N SER A 21 15.63 -7.51 1.56
CA SER A 21 16.52 -7.18 0.43
C SER A 21 15.88 -7.30 -0.95
N ARG A 22 14.74 -7.99 -1.09
CA ARG A 22 14.00 -8.06 -2.37
C ARG A 22 13.26 -6.76 -2.68
N ILE A 23 13.13 -5.86 -1.71
CA ILE A 23 12.59 -4.52 -1.90
C ILE A 23 13.71 -3.64 -2.48
N ARG A 24 13.62 -3.32 -3.77
CA ARG A 24 14.64 -2.51 -4.48
C ARG A 24 14.90 -1.17 -3.81
N GLU A 25 13.86 -0.57 -3.23
CA GLU A 25 13.91 0.72 -2.55
C GLU A 25 14.18 0.62 -1.03
N LEU A 26 14.62 -0.53 -0.50
CA LEU A 26 14.79 -0.76 0.95
C LEU A 26 15.67 0.31 1.63
N ALA A 27 16.79 0.68 1.01
CA ALA A 27 17.70 1.68 1.58
C ALA A 27 17.02 3.05 1.75
N ARG A 28 16.16 3.44 0.79
CA ARG A 28 15.38 4.68 0.88
C ARG A 28 14.32 4.59 1.97
N LEU A 29 13.62 3.45 2.08
CA LEU A 29 12.61 3.25 3.13
C LEU A 29 13.23 3.38 4.52
N ARG A 30 14.40 2.78 4.73
CA ARG A 30 15.16 2.91 5.98
C ARG A 30 15.57 4.35 6.27
N LYS A 31 16.07 5.06 5.26
CA LYS A 31 16.49 6.46 5.42
C LYS A 31 15.32 7.40 5.75
N VAL A 32 14.15 7.18 5.16
CA VAL A 32 13.00 8.10 5.30
C VAL A 32 12.14 7.77 6.52
N HIS A 33 11.90 6.48 6.77
CA HIS A 33 10.92 6.03 7.77
C HIS A 33 11.57 5.30 8.95
N GLY A 34 12.85 4.93 8.84
CA GLY A 34 13.60 4.22 9.88
C GLY A 34 13.81 2.74 9.58
N ASP A 35 14.68 2.13 10.38
CA ASP A 35 14.99 0.71 10.26
C ASP A 35 13.81 -0.18 10.66
N GLY A 36 13.64 -1.28 9.92
CA GLY A 36 12.54 -2.20 10.17
C GLY A 36 12.58 -3.44 9.29
N ARG A 37 11.75 -4.42 9.67
CA ARG A 37 11.45 -5.61 8.85
C ARG A 37 10.45 -5.23 7.77
N TRP A 38 10.95 -4.54 6.76
CA TRP A 38 10.15 -4.01 5.66
C TRP A 38 9.55 -5.12 4.81
N LYS A 39 8.25 -4.96 4.52
CA LYS A 39 7.46 -5.75 3.59
C LYS A 39 6.79 -4.81 2.60
N LYS A 40 6.79 -5.19 1.34
CA LYS A 40 5.96 -4.60 0.30
C LYS A 40 4.73 -5.49 0.15
N LYS A 41 3.55 -4.90 0.33
CA LYS A 41 2.29 -5.62 0.26
C LYS A 41 1.42 -5.08 -0.84
N LYS A 42 0.53 -5.94 -1.34
CA LYS A 42 -0.60 -5.57 -2.18
C LYS A 42 -1.89 -6.08 -1.57
N GLY A 43 -3.02 -5.55 -2.02
CA GLY A 43 -4.35 -6.03 -1.70
C GLY A 43 -5.40 -5.23 -2.46
N LEU A 44 -6.66 -5.56 -2.27
CA LEU A 44 -7.78 -4.90 -2.91
C LEU A 44 -8.49 -3.95 -1.94
N ALA A 45 -8.89 -2.78 -2.41
CA ALA A 45 -9.57 -1.78 -1.60
C ALA A 45 -10.49 -0.89 -2.44
N HIS A 46 -11.53 -0.36 -1.78
CA HIS A 46 -12.22 0.81 -2.28
C HIS A 46 -11.40 2.06 -1.96
N VAL A 47 -11.14 2.87 -2.98
CA VAL A 47 -10.28 4.05 -2.88
C VAL A 47 -11.05 5.28 -3.36
N ARG A 48 -11.01 6.35 -2.56
CA ARG A 48 -11.53 7.66 -2.96
C ARG A 48 -10.44 8.43 -3.72
N LEU A 49 -10.73 8.76 -4.98
CA LEU A 49 -9.87 9.60 -5.82
C LEU A 49 -10.01 11.08 -5.44
N PRO A 50 -9.07 11.96 -5.85
CA PRO A 50 -9.14 13.39 -5.56
C PRO A 50 -10.44 14.08 -6.01
N GLY A 51 -11.09 13.57 -7.06
CA GLY A 51 -12.39 14.05 -7.54
C GLY A 51 -13.60 13.53 -6.77
N GLY A 52 -13.41 12.79 -5.68
CA GLY A 52 -14.48 12.20 -4.86
C GLY A 52 -15.03 10.86 -5.38
N GLN A 53 -14.72 10.49 -6.62
CA GLN A 53 -15.07 9.19 -7.18
C GLN A 53 -14.46 8.06 -6.34
N ILE A 54 -15.24 7.02 -6.07
CA ILE A 54 -14.77 5.80 -5.41
C ILE A 54 -14.59 4.72 -6.47
N ILE A 55 -13.42 4.10 -6.50
CA ILE A 55 -13.11 2.96 -7.38
C ILE A 55 -12.71 1.75 -6.55
N TYR A 56 -12.90 0.55 -7.09
CA TYR A 56 -12.28 -0.66 -6.56
C TYR A 56 -10.94 -0.88 -7.26
N ALA A 57 -9.87 -1.11 -6.51
CA ALA A 57 -8.53 -1.20 -7.09
C ALA A 57 -7.58 -2.08 -6.28
N GLU A 58 -6.57 -2.63 -6.97
CA GLU A 58 -5.38 -3.14 -6.34
C GLU A 58 -4.50 -1.99 -5.84
N VAL A 59 -4.16 -2.04 -4.56
CA VAL A 59 -3.34 -1.06 -3.86
C VAL A 59 -2.08 -1.70 -3.31
N HIS A 60 -0.95 -1.00 -3.41
CA HIS A 60 0.34 -1.44 -2.90
C HIS A 60 0.82 -0.47 -1.82
N TRP A 61 1.48 -0.98 -0.78
CA TRP A 61 2.11 -0.17 0.28
C TRP A 61 3.36 -0.86 0.82
N TYR A 62 4.14 -0.14 1.61
CA TYR A 62 5.17 -0.75 2.45
C TYR A 62 4.72 -0.75 3.90
N GLU A 63 5.14 -1.77 4.66
CA GLU A 63 4.96 -1.78 6.09
C GLU A 63 6.14 -2.38 6.82
N ALA A 64 6.35 -1.92 8.04
CA ALA A 64 7.30 -2.51 8.98
C ALA A 64 6.72 -2.46 10.40
N HIS A 65 7.11 -3.44 11.21
CA HIS A 65 6.74 -3.48 12.62
C HIS A 65 7.25 -2.22 13.34
N GLY A 66 6.39 -1.56 14.12
CA GLY A 66 6.70 -0.31 14.82
C GLY A 66 6.61 0.96 13.98
N ILE A 67 6.54 0.86 12.65
CA ILE A 67 6.41 2.00 11.73
C ILE A 67 4.98 2.06 11.14
N GLY A 68 4.37 0.90 10.88
CA GLY A 68 3.04 0.82 10.26
C GLY A 68 3.09 0.88 8.74
N LYS A 69 1.96 1.23 8.13
CA LYS A 69 1.76 1.21 6.67
C LYS A 69 2.07 2.58 6.06
N VAL A 70 2.90 2.62 5.03
CA VAL A 70 3.37 3.85 4.40
C VAL A 70 3.35 3.76 2.88
N GLU A 71 3.30 4.93 2.23
CA GLU A 71 3.43 5.12 0.78
C GLU A 71 2.46 4.28 -0.08
N TYR A 72 1.16 4.39 0.21
CA TYR A 72 0.12 3.75 -0.58
C TYR A 72 0.08 4.23 -2.04
N LYS A 73 -0.06 3.28 -2.98
CA LYS A 73 -0.19 3.51 -4.41
C LYS A 73 -1.30 2.65 -5.01
N ILE A 74 -2.14 3.24 -5.85
CA ILE A 74 -3.07 2.51 -6.71
C ILE A 74 -2.25 1.90 -7.85
N LYS A 75 -2.47 0.62 -8.16
CA LYS A 75 -1.75 -0.07 -9.24
C LYS A 75 -2.65 -0.44 -10.40
N HIS A 76 -3.80 -1.03 -10.11
CA HIS A 76 -4.74 -1.47 -11.14
C HIS A 76 -6.16 -1.19 -10.67
N PRO A 77 -6.91 -0.31 -11.35
CA PRO A 77 -8.36 -0.27 -11.21
C PRO A 77 -8.95 -1.64 -11.58
N ILE A 78 -9.86 -2.14 -10.75
CA ILE A 78 -10.64 -3.33 -11.05
C ILE A 78 -11.98 -2.82 -11.57
N HIS A 79 -12.29 -3.15 -12.81
CA HIS A 79 -13.60 -2.92 -13.40
C HIS A 79 -14.34 -4.26 -13.39
N ASP A 80 -15.57 -4.27 -12.89
CA ASP A 80 -16.50 -5.35 -13.18
C ASP A 80 -16.91 -5.21 -14.66
N GLU A 81 -16.70 -6.25 -15.46
CA GLU A 81 -17.21 -6.37 -16.84
C GLU A 81 -18.72 -6.64 -16.85
#